data_AF-A0A937BUR5-F1
#
_entry.id   AF-A0A937BUR5-F1
#
_cell.length_a   1.000
_cell.length_b   1.000
_cell.length_c   1.000
_cell.angle_alpha   90.00
_cell.angle_beta   90.00
_cell.angle_gamma   90.00
#
_symmetry.space_group_name_H-M   'P 1'
#
loop_
_entity.id
_entity.type
_entity.pdbx_description
1 polymer ?
#
loop_
_entity_poly.entity_id
_entity_poly.type
_entity_poly.pdbx_seq_one_letter_code
_entity_poly.pdbx_strand_id
1 'polypeptide(L)'
;MFIGKQFDSTGILMYKYGEPSLYRNAYVDGDSVILKVYLFTLNKKYTKALLRINNKLYGSANMISDTLFSNTEIAYFAFKKPNQEEKLEGKISFEYQNYCTGEYSAFSDSVLLKFTPPSGLVNLYSKLK
;
A
#
# COMPACT_ATOMS: atom_id res chain seq x y z
N MET A 1 -18.10 8.37 7.85
CA MET A 1 -18.29 7.29 8.85
C MET A 1 -17.70 6.02 8.26
N PHE A 2 -16.57 5.54 8.77
CA PHE A 2 -15.95 4.30 8.26
C PHE A 2 -16.62 3.10 8.92
N ILE A 3 -17.68 2.59 8.31
CA ILE A 3 -18.34 1.36 8.77
C ILE A 3 -17.31 0.23 8.71
N GLY A 4 -17.11 -0.48 9.83
CA GLY A 4 -16.31 -1.71 9.88
C GLY A 4 -14.83 -1.56 10.27
N LYS A 5 -14.37 -0.45 10.86
CA LYS A 5 -13.01 -0.31 11.43
C LYS A 5 -13.05 -0.12 12.95
N GLN A 6 -12.11 -0.73 13.69
CA GLN A 6 -11.87 -0.48 15.11
C GLN A 6 -10.43 0.01 15.30
N PHE A 7 -10.27 1.04 16.13
CA PHE A 7 -8.98 1.64 16.48
C PHE A 7 -8.78 1.55 17.99
N ASP A 8 -7.53 1.47 18.44
CA ASP A 8 -7.20 1.58 19.86
C ASP A 8 -7.23 3.04 20.35
N SER A 9 -6.96 3.24 21.64
CA SER A 9 -6.95 4.55 22.28
C SER A 9 -5.84 5.48 21.77
N THR A 10 -4.84 4.96 21.05
CA THR A 10 -3.74 5.72 20.44
C THR A 10 -4.01 6.04 18.96
N GLY A 11 -5.14 5.57 18.42
CA GLY A 11 -5.52 5.76 17.03
C GLY A 11 -4.93 4.71 16.08
N ILE A 12 -4.34 3.63 16.61
CA ILE A 12 -3.83 2.52 15.80
C ILE A 12 -5.01 1.62 15.40
N LEU A 13 -5.07 1.25 14.12
CA LEU A 13 -6.11 0.37 13.60
C LEU A 13 -5.92 -1.04 14.15
N MET A 14 -6.88 -1.53 14.95
CA MET A 14 -6.87 -2.88 15.52
C MET A 14 -7.61 -3.90 14.65
N TYR A 15 -8.68 -3.49 13.97
CA TYR A 15 -9.57 -4.44 13.27
C TYR A 15 -10.29 -3.79 12.10
N LYS A 16 -10.49 -4.53 11.00
CA LYS A 16 -11.39 -4.13 9.92
C LYS A 16 -12.17 -5.33 9.36
N TYR A 17 -13.50 -5.22 9.28
CA TYR A 17 -14.34 -6.13 8.49
C TYR A 17 -14.28 -5.71 7.01
N GLY A 18 -13.98 -6.65 6.10
CA GLY A 18 -13.91 -6.43 4.64
C GLY A 18 -12.49 -6.44 4.07
N GLU A 19 -12.36 -5.96 2.83
CA GLU A 19 -11.10 -6.01 2.05
C GLU A 19 -9.88 -5.51 2.83
N PRO A 20 -8.72 -6.18 2.68
CA PRO A 20 -7.51 -5.97 3.48
C PRO A 20 -7.18 -4.48 3.58
N SER A 21 -7.12 -3.96 4.80
CA SER A 21 -6.86 -2.54 5.03
C SER A 21 -5.40 -2.23 4.71
N LEU A 22 -5.18 -1.54 3.60
CA LEU A 22 -3.90 -1.01 3.17
C LEU A 22 -3.60 0.29 3.94
N TYR A 23 -2.85 0.23 5.03
CA TYR A 23 -2.17 1.46 5.46
C TYR A 23 -1.04 1.73 4.47
N ARG A 24 -0.93 2.98 4.04
CA ARG A 24 0.08 3.39 3.04
C ARG A 24 0.75 4.64 3.55
N ASN A 25 2.05 4.69 3.39
CA ASN A 25 2.85 5.86 3.66
C ASN A 25 3.75 6.10 2.45
N ALA A 26 3.80 7.35 1.98
CA ALA A 26 4.69 7.75 0.92
C ALA A 26 5.45 9.01 1.31
N TYR A 27 6.74 9.05 1.00
CA TYR A 27 7.61 10.20 1.20
C TYR A 27 8.61 10.32 0.07
N VAL A 28 9.19 11.51 -0.08
CA VAL A 28 10.25 11.77 -1.04
C VAL A 28 11.59 11.75 -0.31
N ASP A 29 12.55 11.01 -0.87
CA ASP A 29 13.95 10.96 -0.44
C ASP A 29 14.85 11.28 -1.65
N GLY A 30 15.33 12.52 -1.70
CA GLY A 30 16.00 13.08 -2.88
C GLY A 30 15.12 13.05 -4.13
N ASP A 31 15.62 12.42 -5.19
CA ASP A 31 14.89 12.20 -6.45
C ASP A 31 14.01 10.94 -6.42
N SER A 32 13.91 10.24 -5.29
CA SER A 32 13.16 8.99 -5.16
C SER A 32 11.87 9.20 -4.38
N VAL A 33 10.80 8.60 -4.86
CA VAL A 33 9.56 8.40 -4.11
C VAL A 33 9.62 7.04 -3.46
N ILE A 34 9.45 7.02 -2.15
CA ILE A 34 9.33 5.81 -1.37
C ILE A 34 7.87 5.60 -1.00
N LEU A 35 7.31 4.46 -1.39
CA LEU A 35 5.95 4.04 -1.05
C LEU A 35 6.01 2.75 -0.25
N LYS A 36 5.56 2.83 1.00
CA LYS A 36 5.35 1.69 1.90
C LYS A 36 3.88 1.35 1.96
N VAL A 37 3.55 0.09 1.75
CA VAL A 37 2.20 -0.44 1.88
C VAL A 37 2.21 -1.53 2.93
N TYR A 38 1.33 -1.42 3.92
CA TYR A 38 1.17 -2.38 5.00
C TYR A 38 -0.06 -3.21 4.73
N LEU A 39 0.09 -4.53 4.81
CA LEU A 39 -0.87 -5.54 4.43
C LEU A 39 -1.14 -6.46 5.61
N PHE A 40 -2.39 -6.60 6.00
CA PHE A 40 -2.76 -7.50 7.08
C PHE A 40 -2.79 -8.95 6.62
N THR A 41 -2.05 -9.83 7.28
CA THR A 41 -1.76 -11.20 6.84
C THR A 41 -2.70 -12.26 7.38
N LEU A 42 -3.79 -11.90 8.07
CA LEU A 42 -4.71 -12.90 8.63
C LEU A 42 -5.23 -13.85 7.54
N ASN A 43 -4.79 -15.11 7.64
CA ASN A 43 -5.00 -16.21 6.67
C ASN A 43 -4.51 -15.92 5.24
N LYS A 44 -3.62 -14.95 5.04
CA LYS A 44 -3.07 -14.58 3.74
C LYS A 44 -1.55 -14.54 3.78
N LYS A 45 -0.92 -15.20 2.82
CA LYS A 45 0.50 -15.04 2.52
C LYS A 45 0.64 -14.20 1.26
N TYR A 46 1.11 -12.97 1.37
CA TYR A 46 1.33 -12.18 0.17
C TYR A 46 2.61 -12.64 -0.52
N THR A 47 2.57 -12.81 -1.82
CA THR A 47 3.71 -13.34 -2.59
C THR A 47 4.34 -12.26 -3.45
N LYS A 48 3.56 -11.27 -3.88
CA LYS A 48 4.00 -10.26 -4.84
C LYS A 48 3.14 -9.01 -4.76
N ALA A 49 3.78 -7.85 -4.92
CA ALA A 49 3.09 -6.61 -5.18
C ALA A 49 3.67 -5.87 -6.38
N LEU A 50 2.81 -5.23 -7.15
CA LEU A 50 3.15 -4.54 -8.39
C LEU A 50 2.59 -3.12 -8.37
N LEU A 51 3.46 -2.14 -8.54
CA LEU A 51 3.07 -0.74 -8.68
C LEU A 51 3.05 -0.36 -10.16
N ARG A 52 1.89 0.08 -10.64
CA ARG A 52 1.72 0.66 -11.98
C ARG A 52 1.25 2.09 -11.88
N ILE A 53 1.92 3.01 -12.56
CA ILE A 53 1.52 4.42 -12.68
C ILE A 53 1.33 4.70 -14.17
N ASN A 54 0.22 5.34 -14.54
CA ASN A 54 -0.13 5.57 -15.96
C ASN A 54 0.00 4.30 -16.83
N ASN A 55 -0.47 3.16 -16.31
CA ASN A 55 -0.37 1.80 -16.91
C ASN A 55 1.05 1.26 -17.15
N LYS A 56 2.12 1.97 -16.80
CA LYS A 56 3.50 1.47 -16.87
C LYS A 56 3.89 0.81 -15.56
N LEU A 57 4.65 -0.28 -15.59
CA LEU A 57 5.20 -0.91 -14.38
C LEU A 57 6.34 -0.03 -13.84
N TYR A 58 6.20 0.42 -12.59
CA TYR A 58 7.20 1.23 -11.89
C TYR A 58 8.01 0.43 -10.87
N GLY A 59 7.47 -0.67 -10.37
CA GLY A 59 8.20 -1.55 -9.47
C GLY A 59 7.45 -2.81 -9.11
N SER A 60 8.21 -3.82 -8.73
CA SER A 60 7.74 -5.01 -8.02
C SER A 60 8.37 -5.06 -6.65
N ALA A 61 7.57 -5.36 -5.62
CA ALA A 61 8.04 -5.51 -4.26
C ALA A 61 7.85 -6.95 -3.80
N ASN A 62 8.87 -7.48 -3.13
CA ASN A 62 8.72 -8.65 -2.28
C ASN A 62 8.09 -8.22 -0.95
N MET A 63 7.40 -9.15 -0.30
CA MET A 63 6.76 -8.92 0.99
C MET A 63 7.80 -9.09 2.09
N ILE A 64 7.82 -8.14 3.01
CA ILE A 64 8.69 -8.16 4.19
C ILE A 64 7.80 -8.23 5.41
N SER A 65 7.99 -9.21 6.29
CA SER A 65 7.23 -9.26 7.54
C SER A 65 7.54 -8.03 8.40
N ASP A 66 6.50 -7.40 8.94
CA ASP A 66 6.66 -6.35 9.93
C ASP A 66 7.14 -6.99 11.25
N THR A 67 8.21 -6.44 11.82
CA THR A 67 8.80 -6.96 13.07
C THR A 67 8.06 -6.47 14.31
N LEU A 68 7.27 -5.40 14.19
CA LEU A 68 6.47 -4.83 15.27
C LEU A 68 5.07 -5.46 15.34
N PHE A 69 4.51 -5.81 14.19
CA PHE A 69 3.17 -6.39 14.08
C PHE A 69 3.21 -7.73 13.33
N SER A 70 3.13 -8.84 14.08
CA SER A 70 3.25 -10.21 13.54
C SER A 70 2.21 -10.59 12.47
N ASN A 71 1.11 -9.83 12.38
CA ASN A 71 0.03 -9.99 11.42
C ASN A 71 0.12 -9.00 10.25
N THR A 72 1.30 -8.44 9.99
CA THR A 72 1.51 -7.45 8.95
C THR A 72 2.69 -7.80 8.06
N GLU A 73 2.51 -7.65 6.74
CA GLU A 73 3.54 -7.67 5.72
C GLU A 73 3.63 -6.29 5.06
N ILE A 74 4.83 -5.94 4.61
CA ILE A 74 5.16 -4.64 4.05
C ILE A 74 5.61 -4.85 2.61
N ALA A 75 4.99 -4.13 1.68
CA ALA A 75 5.48 -3.95 0.32
C ALA A 75 6.19 -2.59 0.22
N TYR A 76 7.45 -2.61 -0.20
CA TYR A 76 8.28 -1.42 -0.36
C TYR A 76 8.54 -1.14 -1.85
N PHE A 77 8.15 0.05 -2.31
CA PHE A 77 8.43 0.52 -3.67
C PHE A 77 9.30 1.78 -3.61
N ALA A 78 10.40 1.79 -4.35
CA ALA A 78 11.23 2.96 -4.59
C ALA A 78 11.28 3.23 -6.10
N PHE A 79 10.93 4.44 -6.51
CA PHE A 79 10.98 4.84 -7.92
C PHE A 79 11.31 6.32 -8.06
N LYS A 80 11.88 6.75 -9.19
CA LYS A 80 12.23 8.15 -9.41
C LYS A 80 10.99 9.04 -9.46
N LYS A 81 11.03 10.18 -8.76
CA LYS A 81 10.03 11.24 -8.85
C LYS A 81 10.04 11.81 -10.27
N PRO A 82 8.90 11.85 -10.97
CA PRO A 82 8.80 12.54 -12.25
C PRO A 82 8.89 14.06 -12.05
N ASN A 83 9.75 14.71 -12.85
CA ASN A 83 10.12 16.12 -12.67
C ASN A 83 8.99 17.12 -12.99
N GLN A 84 7.89 16.69 -13.60
CA GLN A 84 6.86 17.57 -14.16
C GLN A 84 5.44 17.31 -13.65
N GLU A 85 5.22 16.26 -12.87
CA GLU A 85 3.87 15.88 -12.42
C GLU A 85 3.66 16.23 -10.94
N GLU A 86 2.69 17.10 -10.66
CA GLU A 86 2.26 17.42 -9.29
C GLU A 86 1.47 16.27 -8.64
N LYS A 87 0.98 15.32 -9.46
CA LYS A 87 0.16 14.20 -9.04
C LYS A 87 0.50 12.97 -9.86
N LEU A 88 0.60 11.81 -9.21
CA LEU A 88 0.72 10.52 -9.86
C LEU A 88 -0.48 9.65 -9.53
N GLU A 89 -1.13 9.15 -10.58
CA GLU A 89 -2.23 8.20 -10.47
C GLU A 89 -1.79 6.82 -10.95
N GLY A 90 -2.11 5.82 -10.13
CA GLY A 90 -1.68 4.46 -10.37
C GLY A 90 -2.58 3.43 -9.73
N LYS A 91 -2.13 2.19 -9.83
CA LYS A 91 -2.71 1.02 -9.20
C LYS A 91 -1.60 0.19 -8.57
N ILE A 92 -1.89 -0.35 -7.40
CA ILE A 92 -1.06 -1.36 -6.75
C ILE A 92 -1.83 -2.65 -6.78
N SER A 93 -1.23 -3.71 -7.34
CA SER A 93 -1.80 -5.04 -7.37
C SER A 93 -1.06 -5.93 -6.39
N PHE A 94 -1.79 -6.79 -5.69
CA PHE A 94 -1.26 -7.75 -4.73
C PHE A 94 -1.72 -9.14 -5.10
N GLU A 95 -0.79 -10.09 -5.09
CA GLU A 95 -1.06 -11.52 -5.19
C GLU A 95 -0.86 -12.15 -3.81
N TYR A 96 -1.78 -13.03 -3.41
CA TYR A 96 -1.71 -13.73 -2.14
C TYR A 96 -2.24 -15.16 -2.24
N GLN A 97 -1.77 -15.99 -1.33
CA GLN A 97 -2.29 -17.34 -1.10
C GLN A 97 -3.10 -17.36 0.20
N ASN A 98 -4.28 -17.97 0.18
CA ASN A 98 -5.06 -18.24 1.38
C ASN A 98 -4.45 -19.45 2.13
N TYR A 99 -4.07 -19.28 3.39
CA TYR A 99 -3.46 -20.36 4.17
C TYR A 99 -4.39 -21.54 4.44
N CYS A 100 -5.70 -21.30 4.56
CA CYS A 100 -6.68 -22.32 4.89
C CYS A 100 -7.11 -23.13 3.66
N THR A 101 -7.26 -22.48 2.51
CA THR A 101 -7.75 -23.12 1.27
C THR A 101 -6.64 -23.46 0.29
N GLY A 102 -5.46 -22.85 0.43
CA GLY A 102 -4.35 -22.96 -0.52
C GLY A 102 -4.56 -22.18 -1.82
N GLU A 103 -5.72 -21.54 -2.01
CA GLU A 103 -6.09 -20.83 -3.22
C GLU A 103 -5.27 -19.55 -3.42
N TYR A 104 -4.93 -19.27 -4.67
CA TYR A 104 -4.30 -18.03 -5.08
C TYR A 104 -5.34 -17.01 -5.50
N SER A 105 -5.14 -15.76 -5.09
CA SER A 105 -6.03 -14.66 -5.39
C SER A 105 -5.24 -13.38 -5.57
N ALA A 106 -5.83 -12.41 -6.25
CA ALA A 106 -5.25 -11.09 -6.42
C ALA A 106 -6.30 -10.00 -6.23
N PHE A 107 -5.86 -8.85 -5.74
CA PHE A 107 -6.67 -7.63 -5.73
C PHE A 107 -5.82 -6.44 -6.15
N SER A 108 -6.47 -5.32 -6.44
CA SER A 108 -5.77 -4.08 -6.75
C SER A 108 -6.45 -2.90 -6.09
N ASP A 109 -5.67 -1.94 -5.63
CA ASP A 109 -6.16 -0.65 -5.13
C ASP A 109 -5.56 0.50 -5.94
N SER A 110 -6.31 1.58 -6.04
CA SER A 110 -5.83 2.83 -6.62
C SER A 110 -4.78 3.47 -5.71
N VAL A 111 -3.80 4.13 -6.31
CA VAL A 111 -2.86 4.99 -5.59
C VAL A 111 -2.84 6.36 -6.26
N LEU A 112 -3.11 7.39 -5.46
CA LEU A 112 -2.93 8.78 -5.86
C LEU A 112 -1.86 9.38 -4.96
N LEU A 113 -0.77 9.85 -5.55
CA LEU A 113 0.32 10.55 -4.87
C LEU A 113 0.23 12.02 -5.25
N LYS A 114 0.02 12.92 -4.30
CA LYS A 114 0.05 14.37 -4.53
C LYS A 114 1.30 14.96 -3.91
N PHE A 115 2.14 15.61 -4.72
CA PHE A 115 3.34 16.31 -4.23
C PHE A 115 2.97 17.73 -3.83
N THR A 116 3.17 18.08 -2.56
CA THR A 116 2.98 19.44 -2.05
C THR A 116 4.34 20.13 -1.85
N PRO A 117 4.60 21.26 -2.52
CA PRO A 117 5.73 22.13 -2.17
C PRO A 117 5.50 22.77 -0.80
N PRO A 118 6.53 23.06 0.03
CA PRO A 118 7.96 22.74 -0.10
C PRO A 118 8.39 21.45 0.63
N SER A 119 7.45 20.71 1.24
CA SER A 119 7.73 19.70 2.27
C SER A 119 7.89 18.26 1.77
N GLY A 120 7.74 17.97 0.48
CA GLY A 120 7.98 16.62 -0.07
C GLY A 120 7.01 15.54 0.43
N LEU A 121 6.01 15.89 1.23
CA LEU A 121 5.00 14.97 1.75
C LEU A 121 4.03 14.56 0.64
N VAL A 122 3.79 13.26 0.53
CA VAL A 122 2.91 12.66 -0.47
C VAL A 122 1.60 12.25 0.18
N ASN A 123 0.54 12.99 -0.10
CA ASN A 123 -0.79 12.60 0.37
C ASN A 123 -1.34 11.45 -0.49
N LEU A 124 -1.69 10.36 0.18
CA LEU A 124 -2.22 9.14 -0.41
C LEU A 124 -3.75 9.12 -0.29
N TYR A 125 -4.43 9.01 -1.43
CA TYR A 125 -5.88 8.79 -1.45
C TYR A 125 -6.20 7.43 -2.08
N SER A 126 -7.14 6.71 -1.48
CA SER A 126 -7.83 5.58 -2.09
C SER A 126 -9.18 6.05 -2.59
N LYS A 127 -9.45 5.82 -3.88
CA LYS A 127 -10.82 5.74 -4.37
C LYS A 127 -11.19 4.25 -4.37
N LEU A 128 -11.87 3.82 -3.31
CA LEU A 128 -12.67 2.59 -3.38
C LEU A 128 -13.76 2.86 -4.43
N LYS A 129 -13.76 2.08 -5.52
CA LYS A 129 -14.89 2.00 -6.46
C LYS A 129 -15.65 0.72 -6.15
#